data_AF-A0A920J792-F1
#
_entry.id   AF-A0A920J792-F1
#
_cell.length_a   1.000
_cell.length_b   1.000
_cell.length_c   1.000
_cell.angle_alpha   90.00
_cell.angle_beta   90.00
_cell.angle_gamma   90.00
#
_symmetry.space_group_name_H-M   'P 1'
#
loop_
_entity.id
_entity.type
_entity.pdbx_description
1 polymer ?
#
loop_
_entity_poly.entity_id
_entity_poly.type
_entity_poly.pdbx_seq_one_letter_code
_entity_poly.pdbx_strand_id
1 'polypeptide(L)' 'MIINSARGEIIDEDSILNSDILYLSDVFKGEPSPNTKLISKCFIATPHIAGYSIEAKHNGT' A
#
# COMPACT_ATOMS: atom_id res chain seq x y z
N MET A 1 -14.41 -1.84 -0.04
CA MET A 1 -13.11 -1.47 -0.65
C MET A 1 -12.29 -0.75 0.39
N ILE A 2 -11.00 -1.05 0.48
CA ILE A 2 -10.03 -0.39 1.38
C ILE A 2 -8.87 0.12 0.53
N ILE A 3 -8.41 1.34 0.81
CA ILE A 3 -7.24 1.96 0.18
C ILE A 3 -6.27 2.36 1.30
N ASN A 4 -5.02 1.89 1.22
CA ASN A 4 -3.96 2.31 2.14
C ASN A 4 -2.79 2.94 1.39
N SER A 5 -2.60 4.24 1.57
CA SER A 5 -1.43 4.99 1.10
C SER A 5 -0.76 5.78 2.22
N ALA A 6 -0.97 5.35 3.47
CA ALA A 6 -0.45 6.04 4.65
C ALA A 6 0.84 5.36 5.15
N ARG A 7 0.71 4.23 5.86
CA ARG A 7 1.84 3.39 6.34
C ARG A 7 1.46 1.91 6.28
N GLY A 8 2.45 1.04 6.05
CA GLY A 8 2.24 -0.41 5.91
C GLY A 8 1.64 -1.09 7.14
N GLU A 9 1.92 -0.60 8.35
CA GLU A 9 1.53 -1.26 9.61
C GLU A 9 0.14 -0.86 10.14
N ILE A 10 -0.61 -0.03 9.42
CA ILE A 10 -1.94 0.44 9.86
C ILE A 10 -3.00 -0.66 9.69
N ILE A 11 -2.86 -1.47 8.64
CA ILE A 11 -3.81 -2.52 8.28
C ILE A 11 -3.30 -3.86 8.81
N ASP A 12 -4.19 -4.67 9.38
CA ASP A 12 -3.91 -6.09 9.61
C ASP A 12 -3.96 -6.85 8.27
N GLU A 13 -2.78 -7.07 7.69
CA GLU A 13 -2.58 -7.70 6.39
C GLU A 13 -3.12 -9.15 6.32
N ASP A 14 -3.09 -9.89 7.42
CA ASP A 14 -3.59 -11.27 7.47
C ASP A 14 -5.12 -11.31 7.40
N SER A 15 -5.80 -10.33 8.01
CA SER A 15 -7.24 -10.17 7.87
C SER A 15 -7.64 -9.84 6.43
N ILE A 16 -6.86 -9.02 5.72
CA ILE A 16 -7.09 -8.75 4.30
C ILE A 16 -6.97 -10.02 3.46
N LEU A 17 -5.93 -10.83 3.68
CA LEU A 17 -5.71 -12.09 2.96
C LEU A 17 -6.88 -13.07 3.07
N ASN A 18 -7.64 -13.04 4.16
CA ASN A 18 -8.79 -13.93 4.40
C ASN A 18 -10.15 -13.32 4.04
N SER A 19 -10.20 -12.07 3.57
CA SER A 19 -11.46 -11.37 3.26
C SER A 19 -11.75 -11.27 1.75
N ASP A 20 -12.99 -11.01 1.35
CA ASP A 20 -13.34 -10.67 -0.05
C ASP A 20 -13.25 -9.16 -0.34
N ILE A 21 -12.51 -8.42 0.50
CA ILE A 21 -12.40 -6.96 0.36
C ILE A 21 -11.54 -6.63 -0.85
N LEU A 22 -12.07 -5.78 -1.73
CA LEU A 22 -11.27 -5.10 -2.75
C LEU A 22 -10.25 -4.19 -2.06
N TYR A 23 -8.97 -4.58 -2.13
CA TYR A 23 -7.88 -3.90 -1.45
C TYR A 23 -6.93 -3.24 -2.45
N LEU A 24 -6.61 -1.98 -2.21
CA LEU A 24 -5.61 -1.21 -2.96
C LEU A 24 -4.58 -0.70 -1.95
N SER A 25 -3.30 -0.86 -2.25
CA SER A 25 -2.24 -0.42 -1.34
C SER A 25 -1.06 0.19 -2.08
N ASP A 26 -0.61 1.33 -1.61
CA ASP A 26 0.69 1.91 -1.96
C ASP A 26 1.76 1.57 -0.90
N VAL A 27 1.35 1.08 0.26
CA VAL A 27 2.26 0.81 1.38
C VAL A 27 2.01 -0.58 1.95
N PHE A 28 3.06 -1.24 2.41
CA PHE A 28 3.01 -2.60 2.92
C PHE A 28 3.89 -2.77 4.16
N LYS A 29 3.51 -3.69 5.04
CA LYS A 29 4.36 -4.11 6.15
C LYS A 29 5.58 -4.85 5.60
N GLY A 30 6.76 -4.59 6.18
CA GLY A 30 8.00 -5.27 5.81
C GLY A 30 8.67 -4.75 4.53
N GLU A 31 8.32 -3.55 4.07
CA GLU A 31 9.07 -2.87 3.01
C GLU A 31 10.57 -2.76 3.34
N PRO A 32 11.47 -2.90 2.33
CA PRO A 32 11.18 -2.97 0.89
C PRO A 32 10.83 -4.39 0.37
N SER A 33 10.69 -5.38 1.26
CA SER A 33 10.44 -6.78 0.90
C SER A 33 9.09 -7.28 1.46
N PRO A 34 7.95 -6.69 1.04
CA PRO A 34 6.64 -7.01 1.57
C PRO A 34 6.14 -8.40 1.18
N ASN A 35 5.05 -8.83 1.82
CA ASN A 35 4.42 -10.11 1.55
C ASN A 35 3.86 -10.19 0.11
N THR A 36 4.49 -11.01 -0.73
CA THR A 36 4.11 -11.18 -2.14
C THR A 36 2.70 -11.74 -2.33
N LYS A 37 2.18 -12.51 -1.37
CA LYS A 37 0.78 -12.98 -1.39
C LYS A 37 -0.20 -11.83 -1.27
N LEU A 38 0.08 -10.86 -0.39
CA LEU A 38 -0.78 -9.69 -0.23
C LEU A 38 -0.73 -8.79 -1.46
N ILE A 39 0.47 -8.57 -2.02
CA ILE A 39 0.62 -7.84 -3.29
C ILE A 39 -0.24 -8.47 -4.38
N SER A 40 -0.17 -9.80 -4.51
CA SER A 40 -0.91 -10.55 -5.53
C SER A 40 -2.43 -10.50 -5.32
N LYS A 41 -2.89 -10.28 -4.07
CA LYS A 41 -4.30 -10.09 -3.73
C LYS A 41 -4.81 -8.68 -4.03
N CYS A 42 -3.93 -7.68 -4.01
CA CYS A 42 -4.33 -6.30 -4.23
C CYS A 42 -4.86 -6.11 -5.65
N PHE A 43 -5.89 -5.28 -5.78
CA PHE A 43 -6.35 -4.82 -7.08
C PHE A 43 -5.37 -3.80 -7.70
N ILE A 44 -4.81 -2.93 -6.86
CA ILE A 44 -3.70 -2.04 -7.22
C ILE A 44 -2.66 -2.14 -6.11
N ALA A 45 -1.42 -2.39 -6.50
CA ALA A 45 -0.25 -2.40 -5.61
C ALA A 45 0.84 -1.51 -6.22
N THR A 46 1.27 -0.49 -5.49
CA THR A 46 2.38 0.40 -5.89
C THR A 46 3.44 0.48 -4.79
N PRO A 47 4.73 0.70 -5.14
CA PRO A 47 5.82 0.63 -4.16
C PRO A 47 6.08 1.97 -3.46
N HIS A 48 5.15 2.43 -2.63
CA HIS A 48 5.27 3.62 -1.76
C HIS A 48 5.58 4.92 -2.52
N ILE A 49 4.85 5.16 -3.61
CA ILE A 49 5.04 6.29 -4.52
C ILE A 49 3.83 7.22 -4.64
N ALA A 50 2.75 7.01 -3.88
CA ALA A 50 1.51 7.80 -4.02
C ALA A 50 1.74 9.32 -3.82
N GLY A 51 2.75 9.71 -3.06
CA GLY A 51 3.12 11.11 -2.80
C GLY A 51 4.20 11.70 -3.72
N TYR A 52 4.71 10.98 -4.71
CA TYR A 52 5.94 11.33 -5.45
C TYR A 52 5.71 12.27 -6.67
N SER A 53 4.73 13.17 -6.61
CA SER A 53 4.48 14.13 -7.70
C SER A 53 5.59 15.19 -7.79
N ILE A 54 5.70 15.85 -8.95
CA ILE A 54 6.65 16.95 -9.17
C ILE A 54 6.32 18.11 -8.23
N GLU A 55 5.03 18.45 -8.10
CA GLU A 55 4.53 19.50 -7.22
C GLU A 55 4.84 19.21 -5.75
N ALA A 56 4.68 17.96 -5.31
CA ALA A 56 5.01 17.56 -3.94
C ALA A 56 6.50 17.74 -3.63
N LYS A 57 7.38 17.43 -4.59
CA LYS A 57 8.82 17.66 -4.46
C LYS A 57 9.16 19.14 -4.40
N HIS A 58 8.52 19.98 -5.22
CA HIS A 58 8.73 21.42 -5.18
C HIS A 58 8.22 22.07 -3.88
N ASN A 59 7.07 21.62 -3.37
CA ASN A 59 6.47 22.15 -2.13
C ASN A 59 7.21 21.73 -0.86
N GLY A 60 8.10 20.72 -0.92
CA GLY A 60 8.88 20.23 0.22
C GLY A 60 10.25 20.89 0.41
N THR A 61 10.63 21.79 -0.50
CA THR A 61 11.86 22.62 -0.45
C THR A 61 11.57 23.98 0.14
#